data_AF-A0A7C4NP27-F1
#
_entry.id   AF-A0A7C4NP27-F1
#
_cell.length_a   1.000
_cell.length_b   1.000
_cell.length_c   1.000
_cell.angle_alpha   90.00
_cell.angle_beta   90.00
_cell.angle_gamma   90.00
#
_symmetry.space_group_name_H-M   'P 1'
#
loop_
_entity.id
_entity.type
_entity.pdbx_description
1 polymer ?
#
loop_
_entity_poly.entity_id
_entity_poly.type
_entity_poly.pdbx_seq_one_letter_code
_entity_poly.pdbx_strand_id
1 'polypeptide(L)'
;MKNTRKTILALSLALLLAAPALAALSPTVDADDFAEKISSLTLSSPYLWRNNTWYRFDSPLITLIFPARGTKPMFLWWYTNDNSTIYVVKFQGVIEYLAIDKPYYRHKFHANSTTINATLWKDRIEPALRQRYMYGKYSQAVSEFIGLLFKLHRAYLPFSACNWTLSGPVFVEGKGYWSFNFTLTRVYGHPNLEFAENNIEIRCRFYNTTTTEIPDSAE
;
A
#
# COMPACT_ATOMS: atom_id res chain seq x y z
N MET A 1 -1.01 13.03 38.61
CA MET A 1 -0.70 12.37 37.31
C MET A 1 -0.72 10.83 37.30
N LYS A 2 -0.84 10.12 38.44
CA LYS A 2 -0.90 8.64 38.47
C LYS A 2 -2.29 8.04 38.18
N ASN A 3 -3.37 8.76 38.50
CA ASN A 3 -4.74 8.22 38.39
C ASN A 3 -5.37 8.33 36.98
N THR A 4 -4.92 9.30 36.18
CA THR A 4 -5.42 9.51 34.80
C THR A 4 -4.95 8.42 33.82
N ARG A 5 -3.74 7.87 34.03
CA ARG A 5 -3.23 6.74 33.21
C ARG A 5 -4.00 5.45 33.48
N LYS A 6 -4.42 5.20 34.72
CA LYS A 6 -5.21 4.01 35.08
C LYS A 6 -6.62 4.05 34.50
N THR A 7 -7.24 5.22 34.43
CA THR A 7 -8.56 5.41 33.82
C THR A 7 -8.52 5.26 32.29
N ILE A 8 -7.49 5.77 31.61
CA ILE A 8 -7.32 5.59 30.15
C ILE A 8 -7.07 4.11 29.81
N LEU A 9 -6.25 3.40 30.58
CA LEU A 9 -6.00 1.96 30.37
C LEU A 9 -7.25 1.11 30.61
N ALA A 10 -8.07 1.45 31.63
CA ALA A 10 -9.33 0.76 31.90
C ALA A 10 -10.38 1.00 30.79
N LEU A 11 -10.45 2.22 30.23
CA LEU A 11 -11.33 2.54 29.10
C LEU A 11 -10.91 1.81 27.81
N SER A 12 -9.60 1.68 27.54
CA SER A 12 -9.12 0.91 26.38
C SER A 12 -9.39 -0.60 26.50
N LEU A 13 -9.34 -1.15 27.73
CA LEU A 13 -9.60 -2.57 27.96
C LEU A 13 -11.10 -2.88 27.86
N ALA A 14 -11.96 -1.99 28.35
CA ALA A 14 -13.41 -2.10 28.19
C ALA A 14 -13.83 -2.01 26.71
N LEU A 15 -13.16 -1.17 25.91
CA LEU A 15 -13.42 -1.07 24.47
C LEU A 15 -12.95 -2.32 23.69
N LEU A 16 -11.82 -2.93 24.09
CA LEU A 16 -11.35 -4.21 23.52
C LEU A 16 -12.26 -5.39 23.87
N LEU A 17 -12.87 -5.40 25.06
CA LEU A 17 -13.76 -6.47 25.52
C LEU A 17 -15.20 -6.34 24.98
N ALA A 18 -15.61 -5.16 24.51
CA ALA A 18 -16.93 -4.95 23.91
C ALA A 18 -16.98 -5.29 22.41
N ALA A 19 -15.84 -5.24 21.70
CA ALA A 19 -15.77 -5.57 20.27
C ALA A 19 -16.20 -7.01 19.89
N PRO A 20 -15.91 -8.06 20.69
CA PRO A 20 -16.37 -9.42 20.39
C PRO A 20 -17.89 -9.60 20.57
N ALA A 21 -18.51 -8.84 21.48
CA ALA A 21 -19.94 -8.96 21.78
C ALA A 21 -20.81 -8.40 20.65
N LEU A 22 -20.32 -7.40 19.90
CA LEU A 22 -20.99 -6.88 18.70
C LEU A 22 -20.87 -7.86 17.51
N ALA A 23 -19.80 -8.64 17.42
CA ALA A 23 -19.65 -9.67 16.39
C ALA A 23 -20.66 -10.83 16.58
N ALA A 24 -21.03 -11.15 17.82
CA ALA A 24 -21.96 -12.23 18.15
C ALA A 24 -23.45 -11.91 17.86
N LEU A 25 -23.78 -10.67 17.50
CA LEU A 25 -25.13 -10.26 17.08
C LEU A 25 -25.30 -10.24 15.54
N SER A 26 -24.25 -10.56 14.80
CA SER A 26 -24.36 -10.77 13.36
C SER A 26 -25.08 -12.09 13.11
N PRO A 27 -26.05 -12.17 12.19
CA PRO A 27 -26.63 -13.45 11.81
C PRO A 27 -25.50 -14.39 11.38
N THR A 28 -25.45 -15.57 11.99
CA THR A 28 -24.58 -16.67 11.56
C THR A 28 -25.04 -17.10 10.18
N VAL A 29 -24.44 -16.49 9.18
CA VAL A 29 -24.53 -16.93 7.80
C VAL A 29 -23.66 -18.18 7.70
N ASP A 30 -24.28 -19.33 7.45
CA ASP A 30 -23.59 -20.58 7.16
C ASP A 30 -22.63 -20.36 5.98
N ALA A 31 -21.33 -20.51 6.24
CA ALA A 31 -20.28 -20.24 5.26
C ALA A 31 -20.33 -21.22 4.07
N ASP A 32 -20.84 -22.43 4.28
CA ASP A 32 -20.93 -23.47 3.26
C ASP A 32 -22.08 -23.20 2.26
N ASP A 33 -23.22 -22.68 2.73
CA ASP A 33 -24.39 -22.39 1.87
C ASP A 33 -24.19 -21.10 1.04
N PHE A 34 -23.29 -20.22 1.48
CA PHE A 34 -22.91 -19.01 0.75
C PHE A 34 -21.87 -19.26 -0.35
N ALA A 35 -21.00 -20.26 -0.19
CA ALA A 35 -19.96 -20.56 -1.17
C ALA A 35 -20.52 -20.98 -2.54
N GLU A 36 -21.62 -21.75 -2.57
CA GLU A 36 -22.26 -22.18 -3.83
C GLU A 36 -22.98 -21.03 -4.58
N LYS A 37 -23.35 -19.95 -3.89
CA LYS A 37 -24.10 -18.83 -4.50
C LYS A 37 -23.22 -17.74 -5.12
N ILE A 38 -21.88 -17.85 -4.99
CA ILE A 38 -20.91 -16.78 -5.32
C ILE A 38 -20.28 -16.96 -6.71
N SER A 39 -20.54 -18.06 -7.43
CA SER A 39 -19.84 -18.44 -8.66
C SER A 39 -20.02 -17.54 -9.90
N SER A 40 -20.71 -16.40 -9.80
CA SER A 40 -20.65 -15.41 -10.88
C SER A 40 -20.87 -14.00 -10.37
N LEU A 41 -19.96 -13.12 -10.74
CA LEU A 41 -20.18 -11.70 -10.61
C LEU A 41 -20.40 -11.10 -11.99
N THR A 42 -21.63 -10.64 -12.23
CA THR A 42 -21.95 -9.86 -13.41
C THR A 42 -21.35 -8.47 -13.23
N LEU A 43 -20.36 -8.14 -14.06
CA LEU A 43 -19.91 -6.75 -14.24
C LEU A 43 -21.16 -5.91 -14.53
N SER A 44 -21.51 -5.00 -13.63
CA SER A 44 -22.58 -4.07 -13.91
C SER A 44 -22.11 -3.16 -15.04
N SER A 45 -22.98 -2.92 -16.03
CA SER A 45 -22.77 -1.95 -17.10
C SER A 45 -22.15 -0.65 -16.54
N PRO A 46 -21.21 -0.01 -17.24
CA PRO A 46 -20.57 1.23 -16.77
C PRO A 46 -21.60 2.22 -16.24
N TYR A 47 -21.48 2.57 -14.95
CA TYR A 47 -22.34 3.55 -14.31
C TYR A 47 -21.78 4.94 -14.60
N LEU A 48 -22.57 5.78 -15.26
CA LEU A 48 -22.21 7.17 -15.51
C LEU A 48 -22.59 8.01 -14.30
N TRP A 49 -21.60 8.56 -13.60
CA TRP A 49 -21.80 9.51 -12.51
C TRP A 49 -21.09 10.82 -12.81
N ARG A 50 -21.86 11.91 -12.96
CA ARG A 50 -21.37 13.26 -13.28
C ARG A 50 -20.34 13.26 -14.42
N ASN A 51 -20.69 12.64 -15.56
CA ASN A 51 -19.86 12.52 -16.77
C ASN A 51 -18.58 11.70 -16.63
N ASN A 52 -18.36 11.02 -15.50
CA ASN A 52 -17.26 10.07 -15.33
C ASN A 52 -17.79 8.64 -15.35
N THR A 53 -17.06 7.73 -16.00
CA THR A 53 -17.39 6.32 -16.03
C THR A 53 -16.88 5.64 -14.76
N TRP A 54 -17.79 5.05 -13.99
CA TRP A 54 -17.50 4.25 -12.81
C TRP A 54 -17.86 2.80 -13.08
N TYR A 55 -17.04 1.90 -12.56
CA TYR A 55 -17.21 0.46 -12.73
C TYR A 55 -17.63 -0.10 -11.40
N ARG A 56 -18.86 -0.63 -11.39
CA ARG A 56 -19.51 -1.15 -10.20
C ARG A 56 -19.50 -2.67 -10.25
N PHE A 57 -19.22 -3.25 -9.10
CA PHE A 57 -19.07 -4.67 -8.92
C PHE A 57 -19.81 -5.07 -7.65
N ASP A 58 -20.84 -5.88 -7.80
CA ASP A 58 -21.77 -6.24 -6.72
C ASP A 58 -21.63 -7.71 -6.36
N SER A 59 -21.23 -8.00 -5.11
CA SER A 59 -21.38 -9.32 -4.52
C SER A 59 -22.54 -9.32 -3.52
N PRO A 60 -23.03 -10.49 -3.06
CA PRO A 60 -24.04 -10.55 -2.00
C PRO A 60 -23.64 -9.84 -0.70
N LEU A 61 -22.34 -9.71 -0.42
CA LEU A 61 -21.83 -9.12 0.82
C LEU A 61 -21.37 -7.67 0.64
N ILE A 62 -20.57 -7.41 -0.39
CA ILE A 62 -19.94 -6.10 -0.63
C ILE A 62 -20.16 -5.60 -2.05
N THR A 63 -20.21 -4.27 -2.16
CA THR A 63 -20.14 -3.56 -3.43
C THR A 63 -18.78 -2.86 -3.55
N LEU A 64 -18.14 -2.98 -4.70
CA LEU A 64 -16.91 -2.27 -5.07
C LEU A 64 -17.19 -1.29 -6.21
N ILE A 65 -16.60 -0.11 -6.12
CA ILE A 65 -16.64 0.90 -7.18
C ILE A 65 -15.24 1.42 -7.51
N PHE A 66 -14.92 1.41 -8.81
CA PHE A 66 -13.65 1.90 -9.35
C PHE A 66 -13.87 3.12 -10.26
N PRO A 67 -13.16 4.25 -10.04
CA PRO A 67 -13.21 5.39 -10.94
C PRO A 67 -12.46 5.11 -12.23
N ALA A 68 -13.00 5.55 -13.36
CA ALA A 68 -12.30 5.63 -14.64
C ALA A 68 -11.53 4.35 -15.01
N ARG A 69 -12.17 3.18 -14.89
CA ARG A 69 -11.57 1.85 -15.14
C ARG A 69 -10.36 1.50 -14.26
N GLY A 70 -10.24 2.13 -13.10
CA GLY A 70 -9.09 1.94 -12.21
C GLY A 70 -7.78 2.50 -12.76
N THR A 71 -7.87 3.51 -13.65
CA THR A 71 -6.71 4.33 -14.07
C THR A 71 -6.07 5.13 -12.94
N LYS A 72 -6.75 5.18 -11.79
CA LYS A 72 -6.22 5.64 -10.52
C LYS A 72 -6.31 4.49 -9.51
N PRO A 73 -5.25 4.23 -8.72
CA PRO A 73 -5.27 3.18 -7.71
C PRO A 73 -6.09 3.64 -6.51
N MET A 74 -7.40 3.54 -6.65
CA MET A 74 -8.38 3.84 -5.61
C MET A 74 -9.68 3.09 -5.89
N PHE A 75 -10.42 2.82 -4.82
CA PHE A 75 -11.74 2.23 -4.92
C PHE A 75 -12.60 2.63 -3.72
N LEU A 76 -13.90 2.56 -3.92
CA LEU A 76 -14.90 2.72 -2.87
C LEU A 76 -15.52 1.36 -2.58
N TRP A 77 -15.92 1.14 -1.34
CA TRP A 77 -16.64 -0.07 -0.98
C TRP A 77 -17.61 0.15 0.18
N TRP A 78 -18.65 -0.67 0.23
CA TRP A 78 -19.63 -0.74 1.31
C TRP A 78 -20.30 -2.12 1.33
N TYR A 79 -21.08 -2.40 2.38
CA TYR A 79 -21.88 -3.63 2.45
C TYR A 79 -23.07 -3.52 1.50
N THR A 80 -23.29 -4.50 0.61
CA THR A 80 -24.31 -4.40 -0.44
C THR A 80 -25.71 -4.08 0.09
N ASN A 81 -26.05 -4.61 1.26
CA ASN A 81 -27.35 -4.41 1.91
C ASN A 81 -27.41 -3.18 2.83
N ASP A 82 -26.29 -2.48 3.08
CA ASP A 82 -26.21 -1.28 3.91
C ASP A 82 -25.22 -0.27 3.31
N ASN A 83 -25.78 0.79 2.71
CA ASN A 83 -25.02 1.88 2.11
C ASN A 83 -24.89 3.11 3.03
N SER A 84 -25.24 3.00 4.32
CA SER A 84 -25.13 4.10 5.28
C SER A 84 -23.68 4.57 5.48
N THR A 85 -22.72 3.65 5.29
CA THR A 85 -21.29 3.92 5.43
C THR A 85 -20.54 3.51 4.17
N ILE A 86 -19.84 4.46 3.56
CA ILE A 86 -19.02 4.25 2.36
C ILE A 86 -17.55 4.44 2.72
N TYR A 87 -16.75 3.41 2.48
CA TYR A 87 -15.32 3.43 2.69
C TYR A 87 -14.59 3.85 1.43
N VAL A 88 -13.51 4.61 1.59
CA VAL A 88 -12.68 5.10 0.48
C VAL A 88 -11.25 4.65 0.71
N VAL A 89 -10.70 3.93 -0.26
CA VAL A 89 -9.28 3.53 -0.27
C VAL A 89 -8.59 4.27 -1.41
N LYS A 90 -7.53 5.01 -1.08
CA LYS A 90 -6.74 5.77 -2.06
C LYS A 90 -5.24 5.57 -1.81
N PHE A 91 -4.56 4.95 -2.77
CA PHE A 91 -3.12 4.81 -2.74
C PHE A 91 -2.47 6.09 -3.29
N GLN A 92 -1.47 6.63 -2.58
CA GLN A 92 -0.91 7.95 -2.89
C GLN A 92 0.45 7.89 -3.58
N GLY A 93 1.28 6.89 -3.27
CA GLY A 93 2.63 6.79 -3.78
C GLY A 93 3.46 5.78 -3.02
N VAL A 94 4.67 5.53 -3.52
CA VAL A 94 5.72 4.79 -2.80
C VAL A 94 6.80 5.77 -2.39
N ILE A 95 7.37 5.54 -1.22
CA ILE A 95 8.48 6.32 -0.71
C ILE A 95 9.62 5.40 -0.25
N GLU A 96 10.81 5.75 -0.67
CA GLU A 96 12.03 5.05 -0.31
C GLU A 96 12.74 5.72 0.87
N TYR A 97 13.18 4.87 1.79
CA TYR A 97 13.92 5.27 2.97
C TYR A 97 15.20 4.45 3.07
N LEU A 98 16.27 5.10 3.53
CA LEU A 98 17.51 4.43 3.91
C LEU A 98 17.51 4.16 5.41
N ALA A 99 17.56 2.88 5.78
CA ALA A 99 17.81 2.46 7.15
C ALA A 99 19.32 2.22 7.33
N ILE A 100 19.89 2.73 8.42
CA ILE A 100 21.30 2.51 8.76
C ILE A 100 21.37 1.88 10.14
N ASP A 101 22.13 0.79 10.23
CA ASP A 101 22.30 -0.10 11.37
C ASP A 101 22.41 0.64 12.72
N LYS A 102 21.25 0.78 13.38
CA LYS A 102 21.04 0.96 14.83
C LYS A 102 19.65 0.45 15.20
N PRO A 103 19.44 -0.01 16.46
CA PRO A 103 18.23 -0.74 16.83
C PRO A 103 16.92 -0.02 16.48
N TYR A 104 16.19 -0.71 15.61
CA TYR A 104 14.77 -0.71 15.29
C TYR A 104 14.12 0.51 14.62
N TYR A 105 14.47 1.78 14.87
CA TYR A 105 13.68 2.89 14.25
C TYR A 105 14.37 4.26 14.00
N ARG A 106 15.67 4.44 14.23
CA ARG A 106 16.18 5.83 14.45
C ARG A 106 16.40 6.73 13.23
N HIS A 107 16.45 6.24 12.00
CA HIS A 107 16.76 7.12 10.86
C HIS A 107 15.91 6.78 9.64
N LYS A 108 14.75 7.42 9.50
CA LYS A 108 13.94 7.42 8.28
C LYS A 108 14.28 8.66 7.46
N PHE A 109 15.40 8.60 6.76
CA PHE A 109 15.76 9.63 5.81
C PHE A 109 15.26 9.24 4.43
N HIS A 110 14.64 10.18 3.73
CA HIS A 110 14.31 10.00 2.32
C HIS A 110 15.61 9.61 1.60
N ALA A 111 15.56 8.56 0.79
CA ALA A 111 16.68 8.08 0.01
C ALA A 111 16.99 9.03 -1.16
N ASN A 112 17.43 10.26 -0.86
CA ASN A 112 17.79 11.26 -1.86
C ASN A 112 19.18 11.84 -1.57
N SER A 113 19.82 12.35 -2.62
CA SER A 113 21.19 12.87 -2.59
C SER A 113 21.39 13.97 -1.55
N THR A 114 20.45 14.92 -1.43
CA THR A 114 20.52 16.03 -0.47
C THR A 114 20.51 15.53 0.96
N THR A 115 19.58 14.63 1.30
CA THR A 115 19.47 14.10 2.66
C THR A 115 20.67 13.24 3.00
N ILE A 116 21.10 12.34 2.11
CA ILE A 116 22.28 11.49 2.31
C ILE A 116 23.53 12.34 2.55
N ASN A 117 23.76 13.35 1.70
CA ASN A 117 24.91 14.22 1.84
C ASN A 117 24.87 15.03 3.15
N ALA A 118 23.70 15.52 3.56
CA ALA A 118 23.55 16.30 4.78
C ALA A 118 23.67 15.47 6.07
N THR A 119 23.21 14.22 6.07
CA THR A 119 23.07 13.43 7.31
C THR A 119 24.09 12.31 7.47
N LEU A 120 24.69 11.81 6.38
CA LEU A 120 25.55 10.63 6.40
C LEU A 120 26.98 10.91 5.98
N TRP A 121 27.22 12.00 5.24
CA TRP A 121 28.51 12.27 4.63
C TRP A 121 29.64 12.30 5.66
N LYS A 122 29.57 13.24 6.62
CA LYS A 122 30.65 13.48 7.59
C LYS A 122 30.84 12.32 8.57
N ASP A 123 29.75 11.73 9.03
CA ASP A 123 29.79 10.80 10.16
C ASP A 123 29.99 9.34 9.75
N ARG A 124 29.67 8.99 8.49
CA ARG A 124 29.69 7.60 8.01
C ARG A 124 30.47 7.44 6.71
N ILE A 125 30.13 8.22 5.68
CA ILE A 125 30.63 7.97 4.32
C ILE A 125 32.08 8.41 4.18
N GLU A 126 32.40 9.67 4.50
CA GLU A 126 33.76 10.21 4.38
C GLU A 126 34.77 9.42 5.22
N PRO A 127 34.54 9.14 6.52
CA PRO A 127 35.45 8.32 7.31
C PRO A 127 35.68 6.93 6.72
N ALA A 128 34.62 6.26 6.25
CA ALA A 128 34.72 4.93 5.65
C ALA A 128 35.52 4.96 4.33
N LEU A 129 35.29 5.96 3.48
CA LEU A 129 36.06 6.14 2.24
C LEU A 129 37.53 6.44 2.52
N ARG A 130 37.82 7.31 3.51
CA ARG A 130 39.20 7.61 3.93
C ARG A 130 39.91 6.36 4.43
N GLN A 131 39.25 5.57 5.28
CA GLN A 131 39.80 4.32 5.81
C GLN A 131 40.08 3.30 4.70
N ARG A 132 39.16 3.17 3.74
CA ARG A 132 39.26 2.16 2.66
C ARG A 132 40.26 2.52 1.57
N TYR A 133 40.41 3.82 1.25
CA TYR A 133 41.21 4.31 0.12
C TYR A 133 42.41 5.17 0.55
N MET A 134 43.06 4.79 1.66
CA MET A 134 44.29 5.43 2.13
C MET A 134 45.33 5.52 1.00
N TYR A 135 46.02 6.67 0.91
CA TYR A 135 47.04 7.01 -0.09
C TYR A 135 46.54 7.07 -1.55
N GLY A 136 46.40 8.29 -2.08
CA GLY A 136 46.28 8.61 -3.51
C GLY A 136 44.89 8.42 -4.16
N LYS A 137 44.09 7.43 -3.73
CA LYS A 137 42.80 7.10 -4.39
C LYS A 137 41.56 7.72 -3.75
N TYR A 138 41.71 8.39 -2.60
CA TYR A 138 40.60 9.01 -1.87
C TYR A 138 39.80 10.00 -2.73
N SER A 139 40.49 10.90 -3.44
CA SER A 139 39.81 11.92 -4.25
C SER A 139 38.99 11.32 -5.38
N GLN A 140 39.47 10.24 -6.01
CA GLN A 140 38.73 9.51 -7.02
C GLN A 140 37.51 8.83 -6.42
N ALA A 141 37.67 8.14 -5.29
CA ALA A 141 36.56 7.46 -4.61
C ALA A 141 35.45 8.43 -4.17
N VAL A 142 35.82 9.63 -3.71
CA VAL A 142 34.86 10.72 -3.41
C VAL A 142 34.14 11.15 -4.67
N SER A 143 34.86 11.40 -5.77
CA SER A 143 34.25 11.81 -7.04
C SER A 143 33.27 10.76 -7.57
N GLU A 144 33.64 9.48 -7.51
CA GLU A 144 32.77 8.37 -7.90
C GLU A 144 31.52 8.29 -7.02
N PHE A 145 31.67 8.38 -5.70
CA PHE A 145 30.54 8.36 -4.79
C PHE A 145 29.58 9.53 -5.00
N ILE A 146 30.10 10.75 -5.15
CA ILE A 146 29.29 11.93 -5.46
C ILE A 146 28.58 11.75 -6.80
N GLY A 147 29.25 11.17 -7.81
CA GLY A 147 28.64 10.78 -9.07
C GLY A 147 27.47 9.80 -8.90
N LEU A 148 27.59 8.82 -7.99
CA LEU A 148 26.49 7.91 -7.64
C LEU A 148 25.34 8.65 -6.95
N LEU A 149 25.63 9.57 -6.02
CA LEU A 149 24.59 10.37 -5.37
C LEU A 149 23.76 11.17 -6.38
N PHE A 150 24.42 11.80 -7.37
CA PHE A 150 23.71 12.57 -8.40
C PHE A 150 22.87 11.70 -9.34
N LYS A 151 23.13 10.40 -9.42
CA LYS A 151 22.33 9.44 -10.19
C LYS A 151 21.13 8.89 -9.42
N LEU A 152 21.01 9.18 -8.12
CA LEU A 152 19.84 8.76 -7.36
C LEU A 152 18.58 9.42 -7.91
N HIS A 153 17.52 8.62 -8.03
CA HIS A 153 16.20 9.13 -8.36
C HIS A 153 15.56 9.81 -7.14
N ARG A 154 14.37 10.38 -7.35
CA ARG A 154 13.60 10.96 -6.25
C ARG A 154 13.13 9.84 -5.33
N ALA A 155 13.20 10.08 -4.02
CA ALA A 155 12.77 9.12 -3.01
C ALA A 155 11.25 8.88 -3.01
N TYR A 156 10.44 9.76 -3.63
CA TYR A 156 8.99 9.63 -3.64
C TYR A 156 8.46 9.52 -5.07
N LEU A 157 7.67 8.47 -5.32
CA LEU A 157 6.93 8.25 -6.56
C LEU A 157 5.43 8.53 -6.31
N PRO A 158 4.90 9.69 -6.72
CA PRO A 158 3.47 9.97 -6.59
C PRO A 158 2.64 9.18 -7.60
N PHE A 159 1.66 8.41 -7.13
CA PHE A 159 0.79 7.61 -8.01
C PHE A 159 -0.12 8.46 -8.90
N SER A 160 -0.36 9.72 -8.55
CA SER A 160 -1.06 10.67 -9.40
C SER A 160 -0.29 11.06 -10.67
N ALA A 161 1.03 10.83 -10.71
CA ALA A 161 1.87 11.07 -11.89
C ALA A 161 2.09 9.79 -12.73
N CYS A 162 1.30 8.74 -12.48
CA CYS A 162 1.46 7.44 -13.12
C CYS A 162 0.16 6.99 -13.79
N ASN A 163 0.27 6.16 -14.84
CA ASN A 163 -0.86 5.40 -15.35
C ASN A 163 -0.95 4.04 -14.68
N TRP A 164 -2.20 3.62 -14.47
CA TRP A 164 -2.53 2.35 -13.85
C TRP A 164 -3.52 1.59 -14.70
N THR A 165 -3.44 0.26 -14.62
CA THR A 165 -4.44 -0.64 -15.17
C THR A 165 -5.01 -1.49 -14.05
N LEU A 166 -6.34 -1.64 -14.05
CA LEU A 166 -7.05 -2.52 -13.13
C LEU A 166 -7.27 -3.88 -13.79
N SER A 167 -6.94 -4.95 -13.07
CA SER A 167 -7.38 -6.31 -13.37
C SER A 167 -8.39 -6.79 -12.33
N GLY A 168 -9.39 -7.55 -12.78
CA GLY A 168 -10.50 -8.00 -11.94
C GLY A 168 -11.57 -6.92 -11.68
N PRO A 169 -12.38 -7.05 -10.61
CA PRO A 169 -12.31 -8.08 -9.58
C PRO A 169 -12.71 -9.49 -10.05
N VAL A 170 -12.02 -10.51 -9.54
CA VAL A 170 -12.29 -11.94 -9.80
C VAL A 170 -12.42 -12.71 -8.49
N PHE A 171 -13.31 -13.70 -8.44
CA PHE A 171 -13.43 -14.59 -7.28
C PHE A 171 -12.33 -15.64 -7.36
N VAL A 172 -11.59 -15.83 -6.27
CA VAL A 172 -10.58 -16.88 -6.19
C VAL A 172 -11.20 -18.07 -5.47
N GLU A 173 -11.78 -18.96 -6.27
CA GLU A 173 -12.33 -20.24 -5.79
C GLU A 173 -11.26 -21.04 -5.04
N GLY A 174 -11.65 -21.68 -3.93
CA GLY A 174 -10.75 -22.39 -3.02
C GLY A 174 -10.05 -21.52 -1.96
N LYS A 175 -9.97 -20.19 -2.14
CA LYS A 175 -9.45 -19.26 -1.10
C LYS A 175 -10.51 -18.32 -0.51
N GLY A 176 -11.68 -18.21 -1.13
CA GLY A 176 -12.84 -17.52 -0.56
C GLY A 176 -12.73 -15.99 -0.51
N TYR A 177 -12.01 -15.38 -1.45
CA TYR A 177 -11.86 -13.92 -1.52
C TYR A 177 -12.00 -13.36 -2.94
N TRP A 178 -12.31 -12.08 -3.03
CA TRP A 178 -12.24 -11.29 -4.26
C TRP A 178 -10.86 -10.70 -4.45
N SER A 179 -10.27 -10.86 -5.63
CA SER A 179 -8.96 -10.31 -5.98
C SER A 179 -9.06 -9.27 -7.08
N PHE A 180 -8.36 -8.16 -6.92
CA PHE A 180 -8.14 -7.18 -7.99
C PHE A 180 -6.81 -6.47 -7.79
N ASN A 181 -6.16 -6.12 -8.88
CA ASN A 181 -4.83 -5.54 -8.84
C ASN A 181 -4.77 -4.24 -9.62
N PHE A 182 -4.01 -3.28 -9.11
CA PHE A 182 -3.59 -2.11 -9.87
C PHE A 182 -2.13 -2.29 -10.28
N THR A 183 -1.88 -2.32 -11.58
CA THR A 183 -0.51 -2.41 -12.12
C THR A 183 -0.08 -1.04 -12.62
N LEU A 184 1.10 -0.58 -12.19
CA LEU A 184 1.70 0.66 -12.68
C LEU A 184 2.20 0.40 -14.10
N THR A 185 1.64 1.09 -15.11
CA THR A 185 2.00 0.87 -16.51
C THR A 185 2.87 1.97 -17.10
N ARG A 186 2.84 3.19 -16.52
CA ARG A 186 3.65 4.31 -17.00
C ARG A 186 3.92 5.33 -15.91
N VAL A 187 5.09 5.95 -15.94
CA VAL A 187 5.50 7.08 -15.09
C VAL A 187 5.70 8.33 -15.94
N TYR A 188 5.10 9.46 -15.55
CA TYR A 188 5.25 10.74 -16.26
C TYR A 188 6.07 11.75 -15.48
N GLY A 189 6.89 12.53 -16.19
CA GLY A 189 7.64 13.65 -15.59
C GLY A 189 8.75 13.22 -14.61
N HIS A 190 9.04 11.91 -14.52
CA HIS A 190 10.03 11.33 -13.63
C HIS A 190 10.85 10.22 -14.33
N PRO A 191 11.73 10.58 -15.29
CA PRO A 191 12.45 9.58 -16.12
C PRO A 191 13.32 8.62 -15.30
N ASN A 192 13.90 9.08 -14.19
CA ASN A 192 14.70 8.22 -13.31
C ASN A 192 13.87 7.22 -12.48
N LEU A 193 12.53 7.23 -12.62
CA LEU A 193 11.60 6.30 -11.98
C LEU A 193 10.91 5.37 -12.99
N GLU A 194 11.34 5.36 -14.26
CA GLU A 194 10.81 4.45 -15.29
C GLU A 194 11.00 2.97 -14.93
N PHE A 195 11.98 2.65 -14.08
CA PHE A 195 12.14 1.29 -13.54
C PHE A 195 10.90 0.79 -12.78
N ALA A 196 10.01 1.67 -12.32
CA ALA A 196 8.79 1.29 -11.62
C ALA A 196 7.70 0.79 -12.57
N GLU A 197 7.80 1.09 -13.87
CA GLU A 197 6.83 0.67 -14.87
C GLU A 197 6.79 -0.86 -14.97
N ASN A 198 5.60 -1.42 -14.82
CA ASN A 198 5.30 -2.86 -14.79
C ASN A 198 5.97 -3.64 -13.65
N ASN A 199 6.68 -2.96 -12.74
CA ASN A 199 7.35 -3.56 -11.59
C ASN A 199 6.66 -3.24 -10.25
N ILE A 200 5.65 -2.36 -10.25
CA ILE A 200 4.83 -2.06 -9.08
C ILE A 200 3.40 -2.52 -9.31
N GLU A 201 2.94 -3.40 -8.42
CA GLU A 201 1.57 -3.89 -8.37
C GLU A 201 0.99 -3.70 -6.96
N ILE A 202 -0.24 -3.21 -6.90
CA ILE A 202 -1.02 -3.14 -5.67
C ILE A 202 -2.06 -4.25 -5.73
N ARG A 203 -1.80 -5.34 -5.02
CA ARG A 203 -2.72 -6.48 -4.90
C ARG A 203 -3.72 -6.22 -3.79
N CYS A 204 -5.00 -6.28 -4.11
CA CYS A 204 -6.08 -6.15 -3.15
C CYS A 204 -6.85 -7.47 -3.07
N ARG A 205 -7.06 -7.95 -1.84
CA ARG A 205 -7.84 -9.14 -1.54
C ARG A 205 -8.93 -8.78 -0.55
N PHE A 206 -10.17 -9.11 -0.88
CA PHE A 206 -11.32 -8.88 -0.04
C PHE A 206 -11.88 -10.22 0.45
N TYR A 207 -11.64 -10.52 1.72
CA TYR A 207 -12.07 -11.75 2.37
C TYR A 207 -13.49 -11.59 2.90
N ASN A 208 -14.34 -12.60 2.68
CA ASN A 208 -15.70 -12.61 3.22
C ASN A 208 -15.73 -13.03 4.70
N THR A 209 -14.66 -13.65 5.18
CA THR A 209 -14.52 -14.17 6.55
C THR A 209 -13.23 -13.64 7.17
N THR A 210 -13.19 -13.61 8.50
CA THR A 210 -11.96 -13.32 9.24
C THR A 210 -10.87 -14.31 8.83
N THR A 211 -9.80 -13.78 8.23
CA THR A 211 -8.73 -14.59 7.65
C THR A 211 -7.37 -14.10 8.15
N THR A 212 -6.48 -15.05 8.46
CA THR A 212 -5.06 -14.75 8.65
C THR A 212 -4.37 -14.78 7.30
N GLU A 213 -3.97 -13.62 6.80
CA GLU A 213 -3.25 -13.52 5.53
C GLU A 213 -1.76 -13.84 5.73
N ILE A 214 -1.23 -14.71 4.87
CA ILE A 214 0.20 -14.95 4.73
C ILE A 214 0.64 -14.19 3.47
N PRO A 215 1.57 -13.23 3.58
CA PRO A 215 2.11 -12.54 2.42
C PRO A 215 2.68 -13.54 1.42
N ASP A 216 2.43 -13.30 0.13
CA ASP A 216 3.06 -14.10 -0.93
C ASP A 216 4.59 -14.01 -0.79
N SER A 217 5.29 -15.09 -1.09
CA SER A 217 6.75 -15.05 -1.22
C SER A 217 7.12 -14.06 -2.32
N ALA A 218 8.14 -13.23 -2.07
CA ALA A 218 8.73 -12.42 -3.13
C ALA A 218 9.32 -13.36 -4.19
N GLU A 219 8.79 -13.27 -5.42
CA GLU A 219 9.33 -13.95 -6.60
C GLU A 219 10.57 -13.24 -7.13
#